data_AF-A0A7G7CQ40-F1
#
_entry.id   AF-A0A7G7CQ40-F1
#
_cell.length_a   1.000
_cell.length_b   1.000
_cell.length_c   1.000
_cell.angle_alpha   90.00
_cell.angle_beta   90.00
_cell.angle_gamma   90.00
#
_symmetry.space_group_name_H-M   'P 1'
#
loop_
_entity.id
_entity.type
_entity.pdbx_description
1 polymer ?
#
loop_
_entity_poly.entity_id
_entity_poly.type
_entity_poly.pdbx_seq_one_letter_code
_entity_poly.pdbx_strand_id
1 'polypeptide(L)'
;METFAAVRLLLQMVIMVVVFPLIIHLCVQQLNKERVTWTDVKGIHYGPLLVGALMVQLPSLIVQLAAHTSVVLAMFLNLIHLLIAIGILPRLMFGLFLIAERRVPPVDAMKQAWTLTGRNLGGVYGYVIPAALSVVGIGIVTLSLGFIVAMPAMYLGMSFIYRQLIGGEANGGVLADNGGVAGGANNFAPGPYGGTSYPDFGSTGK
;
A
#
# COMPACT_ATOMS: atom_id res chain seq x y z
N MET A 1 -17.36 -15.39 -7.11
CA MET A 1 -17.06 -13.94 -7.11
C MET A 1 -15.55 -13.66 -7.08
N GLU A 2 -14.72 -14.49 -6.46
CA GLU A 2 -13.26 -14.29 -6.39
C GLU A 2 -12.54 -14.34 -7.75
N THR A 3 -12.99 -15.20 -8.66
CA THR A 3 -12.39 -15.35 -10.01
C THR A 3 -12.50 -14.06 -10.83
N PHE A 4 -13.59 -13.30 -10.68
CA PHE A 4 -13.80 -12.05 -11.41
C PHE A 4 -12.90 -10.92 -10.89
N ALA A 5 -12.68 -10.87 -9.56
CA ALA A 5 -11.74 -9.93 -8.96
C ALA A 5 -10.29 -10.23 -9.36
N ALA A 6 -9.91 -11.51 -9.39
CA ALA A 6 -8.58 -11.95 -9.81
C ALA A 6 -8.29 -11.60 -11.27
N VAL A 7 -9.20 -11.88 -12.20
CA VAL A 7 -9.06 -11.54 -13.62
C VAL A 7 -8.95 -10.03 -13.82
N ARG A 8 -9.70 -9.24 -13.06
CA ARG A 8 -9.66 -7.78 -13.12
C ARG A 8 -8.33 -7.20 -12.62
N LEU A 9 -7.78 -7.71 -11.53
CA LEU A 9 -6.46 -7.31 -11.03
C LEU A 9 -5.35 -7.71 -12.01
N LEU A 10 -5.45 -8.90 -12.61
CA LEU A 10 -4.53 -9.36 -13.65
C LEU A 10 -4.56 -8.43 -14.86
N LEU A 11 -5.76 -8.07 -15.35
CA LEU A 11 -5.91 -7.16 -16.47
C LEU A 11 -5.33 -5.76 -16.16
N GLN A 12 -5.58 -5.23 -14.96
CA GLN A 12 -5.05 -3.93 -14.53
C GLN A 12 -3.52 -3.96 -14.40
N MET A 13 -2.95 -5.05 -13.88
CA MET A 13 -1.50 -5.23 -13.83
C MET A 13 -0.89 -5.35 -15.22
N VAL A 14 -1.50 -6.11 -16.14
CA VAL A 14 -1.02 -6.24 -17.52
C VAL A 14 -1.06 -4.89 -18.23
N ILE A 15 -2.14 -4.11 -18.08
CA ILE A 15 -2.25 -2.77 -18.66
C ILE A 15 -1.16 -1.85 -18.08
N MET A 16 -0.97 -1.82 -16.76
CA MET A 16 0.09 -1.02 -16.13
C MET A 16 1.48 -1.44 -16.61
N VAL A 17 1.76 -2.74 -16.67
CA VAL A 17 3.07 -3.28 -17.05
C VAL A 17 3.38 -3.02 -18.52
N VAL A 18 2.39 -2.97 -19.41
CA VAL A 18 2.61 -2.75 -20.85
C VAL A 18 2.57 -1.26 -21.22
N VAL A 19 1.60 -0.52 -20.68
CA VAL A 19 1.34 0.88 -21.07
C VAL A 19 2.33 1.84 -20.40
N PHE A 20 2.71 1.59 -19.15
CA PHE A 20 3.59 2.48 -18.39
C PHE A 20 5.01 2.57 -18.99
N PRO A 21 5.70 1.46 -19.35
CA PRO A 21 7.02 1.54 -19.97
C PRO A 21 6.98 2.15 -21.36
N LEU A 22 5.90 1.92 -22.12
CA LEU A 22 5.74 2.51 -23.46
C LEU A 22 5.65 4.03 -23.38
N ILE A 23 5.00 4.56 -22.34
CA ILE A 23 4.86 5.99 -22.13
C ILE A 23 6.14 6.62 -21.58
N ILE A 24 6.84 5.94 -20.67
CA ILE A 24 8.19 6.34 -20.27
C ILE A 24 9.11 6.38 -21.51
N HIS A 25 9.04 5.35 -22.37
CA HIS A 25 9.82 5.29 -23.59
C HIS A 25 9.51 6.45 -24.54
N LEU A 26 8.24 6.78 -24.75
CA LEU A 26 7.81 7.93 -25.56
C LEU A 26 8.26 9.27 -24.94
N CYS A 27 8.18 9.42 -23.60
CA CYS A 27 8.66 10.62 -22.90
C CYS A 27 10.17 10.78 -23.03
N VAL A 28 10.94 9.68 -22.92
CA VAL A 28 12.40 9.68 -23.11
C VAL A 28 12.76 9.98 -24.57
N GLN A 29 12.02 9.46 -25.56
CA GLN A 29 12.24 9.79 -26.97
C GLN A 29 11.96 11.27 -27.27
N GLN A 30 10.95 11.87 -26.63
CA GLN A 30 10.66 13.30 -26.75
C GLN A 30 11.78 14.14 -26.14
N LEU A 31 12.23 13.79 -24.92
CA LEU A 31 13.36 14.46 -24.25
C LEU A 31 14.65 14.42 -25.10
N ASN A 32 14.94 13.27 -25.72
CA ASN A 32 16.13 13.11 -26.56
C ASN A 32 16.08 13.94 -27.86
N LYS A 33 14.89 14.20 -28.41
CA LYS A 33 14.75 15.00 -29.64
C LYS A 33 14.90 16.50 -29.40
N GLU A 34 14.53 17.00 -28.22
CA GLU A 34 14.47 18.45 -28.00
C GLU A 34 15.72 19.06 -27.32
N ARG A 35 16.73 18.26 -26.91
CA ARG A 35 17.93 18.75 -26.17
C ARG A 35 17.58 19.74 -25.05
N VAL A 36 16.47 19.52 -24.35
CA VAL A 36 15.98 20.43 -23.31
C VAL A 36 16.85 20.23 -22.06
N THR A 37 17.63 21.25 -21.71
CA THR A 37 18.30 21.34 -20.40
C THR A 37 17.25 21.56 -19.32
N TRP A 38 17.37 20.84 -18.20
CA TRP A 38 16.44 20.85 -17.04
C TRP A 38 16.11 22.25 -16.47
N THR A 39 16.84 23.29 -16.87
CA THR A 39 16.68 24.68 -16.42
C THR A 39 15.76 25.53 -17.30
N ASP A 40 15.37 25.08 -18.50
CA ASP A 40 14.54 25.89 -19.41
C ASP A 40 13.10 25.34 -19.54
N VAL A 41 12.30 25.61 -18.50
CA VAL A 41 10.93 25.11 -18.35
C VAL A 41 9.93 25.81 -19.30
N LYS A 42 10.35 26.89 -19.97
CA LYS A 42 9.46 27.73 -20.81
C LYS A 42 9.22 27.17 -22.21
N GLY A 43 10.03 26.22 -22.67
CA GLY A 43 9.92 25.61 -24.01
C GLY A 43 9.21 24.24 -24.05
N ILE A 44 8.81 23.69 -22.91
CA ILE A 44 8.25 22.32 -22.86
C ILE A 44 6.85 22.32 -23.47
N HIS A 45 6.67 21.60 -24.58
CA HIS A 45 5.35 21.35 -25.14
C HIS A 45 4.59 20.39 -24.21
N TYR A 46 3.75 20.93 -23.33
CA TYR A 46 2.94 20.15 -22.40
C TYR A 46 1.90 19.24 -23.09
N GLY A 47 1.61 19.47 -24.37
CA GLY A 47 0.59 18.75 -25.13
C GLY A 47 0.80 17.22 -25.14
N PRO A 48 1.93 16.71 -25.65
CA PRO A 48 2.22 15.27 -25.66
C PRO A 48 2.27 14.64 -24.26
N LEU A 49 2.79 15.36 -23.26
CA LEU A 49 2.83 14.88 -21.86
C LEU A 49 1.43 14.76 -21.26
N LEU A 50 0.55 15.73 -21.53
CA LEU A 50 -0.82 15.74 -21.05
C LEU A 50 -1.66 14.66 -21.76
N VAL A 51 -1.43 14.43 -23.05
CA VAL A 51 -2.03 13.31 -23.80
C VAL A 51 -1.53 11.97 -23.27
N GLY A 52 -0.23 11.84 -22.98
CA GLY A 52 0.35 10.64 -22.37
C GLY A 52 -0.24 10.36 -20.98
N ALA A 53 -0.34 11.39 -20.12
CA ALA A 53 -0.96 11.28 -18.81
C ALA A 53 -2.45 10.87 -18.91
N LEU A 54 -3.22 11.50 -19.79
CA LEU A 54 -4.63 11.15 -20.02
C LEU A 54 -4.81 9.73 -20.55
N MET A 55 -3.93 9.29 -21.45
CA MET A 55 -3.93 7.92 -21.99
C MET A 55 -3.64 6.86 -20.92
N VAL A 56 -2.86 7.18 -19.87
CA VAL A 56 -2.66 6.31 -18.69
C VAL A 56 -3.86 6.36 -17.76
N GLN A 57 -4.35 7.57 -17.47
CA GLN A 57 -5.36 7.76 -16.44
C GLN A 57 -6.75 7.31 -16.87
N LEU A 58 -7.13 7.46 -18.13
CA LEU A 58 -8.48 7.11 -18.61
C LEU A 58 -8.80 5.61 -18.48
N PRO A 59 -7.95 4.67 -18.93
CA PRO A 59 -8.18 3.24 -18.71
C PRO A 59 -8.22 2.88 -17.22
N SER A 60 -7.33 3.48 -16.42
CA SER A 60 -7.32 3.29 -14.96
C SER A 60 -8.62 3.78 -14.32
N LEU A 61 -9.16 4.93 -14.74
CA LEU A 61 -10.42 5.47 -14.24
C LEU A 61 -11.60 4.57 -14.59
N ILE A 62 -11.65 4.02 -15.81
CA ILE A 62 -12.71 3.09 -16.23
C ILE A 62 -12.68 1.80 -15.40
N VAL A 63 -11.48 1.24 -15.17
CA VAL A 63 -11.31 0.05 -14.32
C VAL A 63 -11.62 0.35 -12.86
N GLN A 64 -11.32 1.55 -12.37
CA GLN A 64 -11.68 1.98 -11.03
C GLN A 64 -13.20 2.14 -10.90
N LEU A 65 -13.89 2.72 -11.88
CA LEU A 65 -15.34 2.88 -11.86
C LEU A 65 -16.06 1.52 -11.81
N ALA A 66 -15.57 0.55 -12.58
CA ALA A 66 -16.05 -0.84 -12.52
C ALA A 66 -15.71 -1.55 -11.19
N ALA A 67 -14.68 -1.10 -10.46
CA ALA A 67 -14.42 -1.58 -9.09
C ALA A 67 -15.53 -1.17 -8.14
N HIS A 68 -15.92 0.09 -8.24
CA HIS A 68 -16.71 0.72 -7.20
C HIS A 68 -18.11 0.10 -7.16
N THR A 69 -18.64 -0.38 -8.30
CA THR A 69 -19.91 -1.11 -8.34
C THR A 69 -19.87 -2.41 -7.53
N SER A 70 -18.79 -3.19 -7.65
CA SER A 70 -18.60 -4.42 -6.84
C SER A 70 -18.37 -4.13 -5.36
N VAL A 71 -17.67 -3.04 -5.05
CA VAL A 71 -17.43 -2.58 -3.68
C VAL A 71 -18.74 -2.13 -3.03
N VAL A 72 -19.60 -1.41 -3.77
CA VAL A 72 -20.92 -0.99 -3.26
C VAL A 72 -21.78 -2.19 -2.91
N LEU A 73 -21.84 -3.22 -3.78
CA LEU A 73 -22.57 -4.46 -3.45
C LEU A 73 -21.98 -5.16 -2.22
N ALA A 74 -20.66 -5.27 -2.15
CA ALA A 74 -19.98 -5.84 -0.98
C ALA A 74 -20.25 -5.04 0.30
N MET A 75 -20.32 -3.70 0.22
CA MET A 75 -20.69 -2.83 1.33
C MET A 75 -22.12 -3.10 1.81
N PHE A 76 -23.08 -3.30 0.90
CA PHE A 76 -24.45 -3.66 1.28
C PHE A 76 -24.52 -5.03 1.96
N LEU A 77 -23.85 -6.05 1.42
CA LEU A 77 -23.79 -7.37 2.04
C LEU A 77 -23.13 -7.32 3.41
N ASN A 78 -22.04 -6.56 3.54
CA ASN A 78 -21.34 -6.38 4.80
C ASN A 78 -22.19 -5.60 5.82
N LEU A 79 -22.98 -4.62 5.37
CA LEU A 79 -23.94 -3.92 6.22
C LEU A 79 -25.02 -4.87 6.74
N ILE A 80 -25.58 -5.73 5.90
CA ILE A 80 -26.55 -6.75 6.32
C ILE A 80 -25.91 -7.70 7.34
N HIS A 81 -24.70 -8.18 7.06
CA HIS A 81 -23.96 -9.04 7.97
C HIS A 81 -23.69 -8.35 9.32
N LEU A 82 -23.30 -7.07 9.31
CA LEU A 82 -23.09 -6.27 10.50
C LEU A 82 -24.38 -6.13 11.32
N LEU A 83 -25.52 -5.86 10.68
CA LEU A 83 -26.81 -5.76 11.36
C LEU A 83 -27.22 -7.08 12.03
N ILE A 84 -27.00 -8.21 11.35
CA ILE A 84 -27.24 -9.55 11.90
C ILE A 84 -26.30 -9.81 13.07
N ALA A 85 -25.00 -9.52 12.92
CA ALA A 85 -24.00 -9.71 13.96
C ALA A 85 -24.33 -8.88 15.20
N ILE A 86 -24.60 -7.58 15.07
CA ILE A 86 -24.96 -6.73 16.20
C ILE A 86 -26.23 -7.24 16.91
N GLY A 87 -27.19 -7.83 16.18
CA GLY A 87 -28.40 -8.40 16.78
C GLY A 87 -28.16 -9.71 17.54
N ILE A 88 -27.32 -10.60 17.01
CA ILE A 88 -27.16 -11.99 17.50
C ILE A 88 -25.98 -12.13 18.46
N LEU A 89 -24.83 -11.50 18.17
CA LEU A 89 -23.59 -11.68 18.92
C LEU A 89 -23.72 -11.31 20.41
N PRO A 90 -24.32 -10.14 20.76
CA PRO A 90 -24.50 -9.79 22.17
C PRO A 90 -25.39 -10.79 22.90
N ARG A 91 -26.41 -11.35 22.21
CA ARG A 91 -27.30 -12.37 22.78
C ARG A 91 -26.57 -13.68 23.05
N LEU A 92 -25.69 -14.10 22.14
CA LEU A 92 -24.84 -15.27 22.33
C LEU A 92 -23.86 -15.07 23.49
N MET A 93 -23.24 -13.89 23.59
CA MET A 93 -22.33 -13.55 24.69
C MET A 93 -23.04 -13.62 26.05
N PHE A 94 -24.24 -13.03 26.18
CA PHE A 94 -25.02 -13.14 27.43
C PHE A 94 -25.45 -14.58 27.74
N GLY A 95 -25.79 -15.37 26.72
CA GLY A 95 -26.07 -16.79 26.89
C GLY A 95 -24.89 -17.55 27.48
N LEU A 96 -23.68 -17.25 27.01
CA LEU A 96 -22.45 -17.85 27.53
C LEU A 96 -22.20 -17.50 29.00
N PHE A 97 -22.40 -16.23 29.39
CA PHE A 97 -22.30 -15.81 30.78
C PHE A 97 -23.32 -16.51 31.69
N LEU A 98 -24.56 -16.70 31.21
CA LEU A 98 -25.59 -17.43 31.98
C LEU A 98 -25.24 -18.91 32.18
N ILE A 99 -24.60 -19.55 31.19
CA ILE A 99 -24.10 -20.93 31.34
C ILE A 99 -23.02 -20.98 32.43
N ALA A 100 -22.09 -20.02 32.41
CA ALA A 100 -20.99 -19.95 33.37
C ALA A 100 -21.48 -19.69 34.81
N GLU A 101 -22.45 -18.79 34.99
CA GLU A 101 -22.93 -18.42 36.33
C GLU A 101 -23.98 -19.39 36.88
N ARG A 102 -24.96 -19.82 36.07
CA ARG A 102 -26.15 -20.52 36.56
C ARG A 102 -26.13 -22.04 36.35
N ARG A 103 -25.10 -22.58 35.69
CA ARG A 103 -24.96 -24.01 35.35
C ARG A 103 -26.22 -24.62 34.70
N VAL A 104 -27.00 -23.79 34.00
CA VAL A 104 -28.20 -24.23 33.27
C VAL A 104 -27.79 -24.84 31.93
N PRO A 105 -28.56 -25.81 31.40
CA PRO A 105 -28.28 -26.41 30.10
C PRO A 105 -28.30 -25.33 28.99
N PRO A 106 -27.47 -25.46 27.94
CA PRO A 106 -27.24 -24.40 26.95
C PRO A 106 -28.52 -23.90 26.26
N VAL A 107 -29.47 -24.81 26.02
CA VAL A 107 -30.73 -24.50 25.34
C VAL A 107 -31.62 -23.59 26.20
N ASP A 108 -31.65 -23.80 27.52
CA ASP A 108 -32.46 -22.98 28.42
C ASP A 108 -31.78 -21.64 28.72
N ALA A 109 -30.44 -21.63 28.77
CA ALA A 109 -29.64 -20.41 28.86
C ALA A 109 -29.92 -19.46 27.70
N MET A 110 -29.99 -19.99 26.47
CA MET A 110 -30.29 -19.19 25.28
C MET A 110 -31.71 -18.60 25.30
N LYS A 111 -32.71 -19.38 25.72
CA LYS A 111 -34.09 -18.88 25.86
C LYS A 111 -34.15 -17.74 26.88
N GLN A 112 -33.48 -17.90 28.02
CA GLN A 112 -33.44 -16.88 29.06
C GLN A 112 -32.65 -15.63 28.63
N ALA A 113 -31.56 -15.80 27.88
CA ALA A 113 -30.84 -14.67 27.26
C ALA A 113 -31.73 -13.89 26.29
N TRP A 114 -32.58 -14.58 25.52
CA TRP A 114 -33.49 -13.94 24.57
C TRP A 114 -34.54 -13.07 25.24
N THR A 115 -35.13 -13.54 26.34
CA THR A 115 -36.15 -12.79 27.08
C THR A 115 -35.55 -11.60 27.83
N LEU A 116 -34.36 -11.77 28.42
CA LEU A 116 -33.63 -10.70 29.09
C LEU A 116 -33.22 -9.59 28.11
N THR A 117 -32.62 -9.96 26.97
CA THR A 117 -32.15 -8.99 25.97
C THR A 117 -33.33 -8.29 25.28
N GLY A 118 -34.41 -9.03 25.00
CA GLY A 118 -35.61 -8.48 24.35
C GLY A 118 -36.34 -7.42 25.20
N ARG A 119 -36.33 -7.55 26.53
CA ARG A 119 -37.00 -6.58 27.42
C ARG A 119 -36.19 -5.30 27.65
N ASN A 120 -34.87 -5.34 27.46
CA ASN A 120 -33.98 -4.21 27.69
C ASN A 120 -33.06 -3.91 26.50
N LEU A 121 -33.64 -3.86 25.29
CA LEU A 121 -32.88 -3.57 24.07
C LEU A 121 -32.18 -2.22 24.18
N GLY A 122 -32.86 -1.19 24.71
CA GLY A 122 -32.29 0.15 24.85
C GLY A 122 -30.99 0.18 25.65
N GLY A 123 -30.93 -0.50 26.80
CA GLY A 123 -29.72 -0.57 27.61
C GLY A 123 -28.58 -1.35 26.93
N VAL A 124 -28.90 -2.46 26.28
CA VAL A 124 -27.89 -3.29 25.60
C VAL A 124 -27.30 -2.56 24.39
N TYR A 125 -28.14 -1.98 23.53
CA TYR A 125 -27.66 -1.20 22.38
C TYR A 125 -26.93 0.08 22.81
N GLY A 126 -27.35 0.69 23.92
CA GLY A 126 -26.69 1.87 24.49
C GLY A 126 -25.23 1.62 24.86
N TYR A 127 -24.87 0.40 25.26
CA TYR A 127 -23.48 0.03 25.54
C TYR A 127 -22.74 -0.51 24.31
N VAL A 128 -23.41 -1.36 23.51
CA VAL A 128 -22.78 -2.04 22.36
C VAL A 128 -22.37 -1.07 21.26
N ILE A 129 -23.20 -0.06 20.94
CA ILE A 129 -22.93 0.91 19.87
C ILE A 129 -21.65 1.71 20.14
N PRO A 130 -21.47 2.41 21.29
CA PRO A 130 -20.26 3.16 21.56
C PRO A 130 -19.02 2.27 21.70
N ALA A 131 -19.16 1.05 22.23
CA ALA A 131 -18.07 0.09 22.29
C ALA A 131 -17.61 -0.36 20.88
N ALA A 132 -18.54 -0.60 19.96
CA ALA A 132 -18.20 -0.90 18.57
C ALA A 132 -17.53 0.31 17.87
N LEU A 133 -18.07 1.52 18.09
CA LEU A 133 -17.54 2.76 17.54
C LEU A 133 -16.10 3.05 18.02
N SER A 134 -15.79 2.80 19.29
CA SER A 134 -14.44 3.03 19.82
C SER A 134 -13.42 2.09 19.17
N VAL A 135 -13.77 0.81 19.00
CA VAL A 135 -12.89 -0.18 18.34
C VAL A 135 -12.62 0.22 16.88
N VAL A 136 -13.66 0.62 16.13
CA VAL A 136 -13.50 1.06 14.74
C VAL A 136 -12.66 2.34 14.66
N GLY A 137 -12.92 3.31 15.54
CA GLY A 137 -12.19 4.57 15.58
C GLY A 137 -10.69 4.36 15.83
N ILE A 138 -10.34 3.56 16.84
CA ILE A 138 -8.94 3.22 17.15
C ILE A 138 -8.28 2.48 15.99
N GLY A 139 -9.02 1.57 15.34
CA GLY A 139 -8.56 0.83 14.17
C GLY A 139 -8.15 1.75 13.03
N ILE A 140 -9.01 2.71 12.65
CA ILE A 140 -8.74 3.67 11.58
C ILE A 140 -7.49 4.50 11.91
N VAL A 141 -7.41 5.05 13.13
CA VAL A 141 -6.28 5.88 13.56
C VAL A 141 -4.97 5.10 13.46
N THR A 142 -4.96 3.86 13.95
CA THR A 142 -3.76 3.00 13.93
C THR A 142 -3.33 2.68 12.51
N LEU A 143 -4.29 2.40 11.62
CA LEU A 143 -4.03 2.04 10.22
C LEU A 143 -3.52 3.24 9.42
N SER A 144 -4.10 4.43 9.63
CA SER A 144 -3.61 5.69 9.04
C SER A 144 -2.19 6.00 9.48
N LEU A 145 -1.87 5.81 10.76
CA LEU A 145 -0.54 6.06 11.28
C LEU A 145 0.52 5.12 10.68
N GLY A 146 0.18 3.83 10.54
CA GLY A 146 1.05 2.86 9.85
C GLY A 146 1.32 3.24 8.39
N PHE A 147 0.30 3.76 7.69
CA PHE A 147 0.43 4.15 6.28
C PHE A 147 1.37 5.35 6.08
N ILE A 148 1.31 6.35 6.96
CA ILE A 148 2.18 7.53 6.92
C ILE A 148 3.66 7.14 7.00
N VAL A 149 3.99 6.13 7.81
CA VAL A 149 5.38 5.66 7.99
C VAL A 149 5.81 4.71 6.87
N ALA A 150 4.91 3.88 6.36
CA ALA A 150 5.22 2.90 5.32
C ALA A 150 5.58 3.54 3.97
N MET A 151 4.92 4.64 3.59
CA MET A 151 5.13 5.26 2.28
C MET A 151 6.58 5.73 2.05
N PRO A 152 7.18 6.56 2.93
CA PRO A 152 8.57 7.00 2.77
C PRO A 152 9.57 5.83 2.75
N ALA A 153 9.37 4.83 3.61
CA ALA A 153 10.23 3.64 3.65
C ALA A 153 10.20 2.88 2.32
N MET A 154 9.03 2.77 1.69
CA MET A 154 8.89 2.13 0.38
C MET A 154 9.63 2.90 -0.73
N TYR A 155 9.55 4.23 -0.73
CA TYR A 155 10.29 5.05 -1.70
C TYR A 155 11.80 4.92 -1.56
N LEU A 156 12.31 4.91 -0.32
CA LEU A 156 13.73 4.68 -0.07
C LEU A 156 14.15 3.29 -0.58
N GLY A 157 13.38 2.25 -0.28
CA GLY A 157 13.63 0.89 -0.78
C GLY A 157 13.73 0.82 -2.31
N MET A 158 12.79 1.45 -3.03
CA MET A 158 12.82 1.49 -4.50
C MET A 158 14.04 2.23 -5.04
N SER A 159 14.48 3.30 -4.36
CA SER A 159 15.70 4.04 -4.75
C SER A 159 16.98 3.21 -4.58
N PHE A 160 17.05 2.37 -3.54
CA PHE A 160 18.16 1.43 -3.34
C PHE A 160 18.19 0.36 -4.42
N ILE A 161 17.04 -0.23 -4.75
CA ILE A 161 16.93 -1.23 -5.82
C ILE A 161 17.35 -0.62 -7.16
N TYR A 162 16.89 0.59 -7.48
CA TYR A 162 17.27 1.28 -8.71
C TYR A 162 18.78 1.53 -8.79
N ARG A 163 19.41 1.97 -7.70
CA ARG A 163 20.87 2.12 -7.62
C ARG A 163 21.60 0.80 -7.78
N GLN A 164 21.07 -0.29 -7.25
CA GLN A 164 21.68 -1.62 -7.37
C GLN A 164 21.58 -2.16 -8.80
N LEU A 165 20.49 -1.87 -9.51
CA LEU A 165 20.34 -2.26 -10.92
C LEU A 165 21.30 -1.47 -11.83
N ILE A 166 21.44 -0.16 -11.63
CA ILE A 166 22.35 0.68 -12.43
C ILE A 166 23.82 0.43 -12.07
N GLY A 167 24.13 0.32 -10.77
CA GLY A 167 25.49 0.02 -10.30
C GLY A 167 25.90 -1.43 -10.53
N GLY A 168 24.93 -2.34 -10.70
CA GLY A 168 25.15 -3.74 -11.04
C GLY A 168 25.58 -3.95 -12.49
N GLU A 169 25.05 -3.17 -13.44
CA GLU A 169 25.54 -3.19 -14.83
C GLU A 169 26.95 -2.61 -14.96
N ALA A 170 27.31 -1.62 -14.13
CA ALA A 170 28.66 -1.06 -14.10
C ALA A 170 29.72 -2.05 -13.54
N ASN A 171 29.31 -3.00 -12.69
CA ASN A 171 30.20 -4.01 -12.09
C ASN A 171 30.08 -5.41 -12.74
N GLY A 172 29.03 -5.67 -13.52
CA GLY A 172 28.82 -6.94 -14.22
C GLY A 172 29.83 -7.21 -15.35
N GLY A 173 30.50 -6.19 -15.86
CA GLY A 173 31.64 -6.32 -16.77
C GLY A 173 32.94 -6.81 -16.09
N VAL A 174 33.03 -6.75 -14.75
CA VAL A 174 34.23 -7.15 -14.00
C VAL A 174 34.11 -8.60 -13.47
N LEU A 175 32.90 -9.17 -13.43
CA LEU A 175 32.68 -10.54 -12.95
C LEU A 175 32.49 -11.57 -14.08
N ALA A 176 32.23 -11.15 -15.32
CA ALA A 176 32.21 -12.06 -16.48
C ALA A 176 33.62 -12.46 -16.97
N ASP A 177 34.67 -11.77 -16.54
CA ASP A 177 36.07 -12.08 -16.86
C ASP A 177 36.84 -12.75 -15.70
N ASN A 178 36.25 -12.84 -14.50
CA ASN A 178 36.89 -13.50 -13.36
C ASN A 178 36.41 -14.94 -13.17
N GLY A 179 36.53 -15.71 -14.26
CA GLY A 179 36.73 -17.15 -14.19
C GLY A 179 38.06 -17.46 -13.51
N GLY A 180 38.08 -17.33 -12.18
CA GLY A 180 39.13 -17.80 -11.30
C GLY A 180 40.27 -16.81 -11.07
N VAL A 181 40.21 -16.06 -9.98
CA VAL A 181 41.28 -16.00 -8.97
C VAL A 181 40.65 -15.53 -7.66
N ALA A 182 40.53 -16.46 -6.70
CA ALA A 182 40.39 -16.12 -5.31
C ALA A 182 41.72 -15.52 -4.84
N GLY A 183 41.76 -14.23 -4.53
CA GLY A 183 42.93 -13.60 -3.91
C GLY A 183 43.07 -12.14 -4.31
N GLY A 184 42.70 -11.23 -3.42
CA GLY A 184 42.90 -9.81 -3.66
C GLY A 184 42.16 -8.93 -2.70
N ALA A 185 42.49 -9.02 -1.41
CA ALA A 185 42.29 -7.88 -0.52
C ALA A 185 43.02 -6.67 -1.13
N ASN A 186 42.41 -5.49 -0.95
CA ASN A 186 42.99 -4.17 -1.19
C ASN A 186 42.96 -3.71 -2.65
N ASN A 187 41.84 -3.12 -3.08
CA ASN A 187 41.81 -1.90 -3.91
C ASN A 187 40.37 -1.42 -4.05
N PHE A 188 39.89 -0.75 -2.99
CA PHE A 188 38.78 0.18 -3.12
C PHE A 188 39.30 1.37 -3.93
N ALA A 189 39.18 1.30 -5.26
CA ALA A 189 39.41 2.45 -6.11
C ALA A 189 38.30 3.47 -5.84
N PRO A 190 38.62 4.73 -5.49
CA PRO A 190 37.62 5.77 -5.34
C PRO A 190 36.96 6.01 -6.71
N GLY A 191 35.64 5.86 -6.77
CA GLY A 191 34.87 6.22 -7.96
C GLY A 191 35.03 7.72 -8.31
N PRO A 192 34.65 8.15 -9.52
CA PRO A 192 34.98 9.46 -10.09
C PRO A 192 34.24 10.66 -9.46
N TYR A 193 33.68 10.50 -8.26
CA TYR A 193 33.15 11.58 -7.44
C TYR A 193 34.12 11.98 -6.31
N GLY A 194 35.41 11.68 -6.46
CA GLY A 194 36.47 12.19 -5.60
C GLY A 194 36.95 13.56 -6.05
N GLY A 195 36.44 14.63 -5.45
CA GLY A 195 36.89 15.98 -5.80
C GLY A 195 36.20 17.14 -5.10
N THR A 196 35.77 17.01 -3.85
CA THR A 196 35.56 18.18 -2.99
C THR A 196 36.42 18.05 -1.75
N SER A 197 37.62 18.63 -1.87
CA SER A 197 38.57 18.82 -0.79
C SER A 197 37.87 19.54 0.37
N TYR A 198 37.70 18.86 1.50
CA TYR A 198 37.37 19.55 2.75
C TYR A 198 38.58 20.40 3.16
N PRO A 199 38.38 21.68 3.55
CA PRO A 199 39.48 22.51 4.02
C PRO A 199 40.05 21.92 5.31
N ASP A 200 41.35 21.63 5.26
CA ASP A 200 42.18 21.19 6.36
C ASP A 200 42.28 22.33 7.39
N PHE A 201 41.56 22.23 8.51
CA PHE A 201 41.68 23.17 9.62
C PHE A 201 42.98 22.85 10.34
N GLY A 202 44.04 23.49 9.84
CA GLY A 202 45.39 23.39 10.34
C GLY A 202 45.49 23.51 11.85
N SER A 203 46.01 22.46 12.47
CA SER A 203 46.66 22.49 13.77
C SER A 203 47.83 23.49 13.68
N THR A 204 47.63 24.69 14.21
CA THR A 204 48.72 25.61 14.57
C THR A 204 48.97 25.46 16.06
N GLY A 205 49.89 24.57 16.40
CA GLY A 205 50.53 24.56 17.71
C GLY A 205 51.61 25.65 17.76
N LYS A 206 51.47 26.57 18.71
CA LYS A 206 52.55 27.13 19.53
C LYS A 206 51.99 27.44 20.91
#